data_AF-A0A920Q8H9-F1
#
_entry.id   AF-A0A920Q8H9-F1
#
_cell.length_a   1.000
_cell.length_b   1.000
_cell.length_c   1.000
_cell.angle_alpha   90.00
_cell.angle_beta   90.00
_cell.angle_gamma   90.00
#
_symmetry.space_group_name_H-M   'P 1'
#
loop_
_entity.id
_entity.type
_entity.pdbx_description
1 polymer ?
#
loop_
_entity_poly.entity_id
_entity_poly.type
_entity_poly.pdbx_seq_one_letter_code
_entity_poly.pdbx_strand_id
1 'polypeptide(L)' 'MLIQTSRFGEIEVEENQIITFPSGLVVFQKIADLLLEKMMQPHLFPWLQSIIVTDLLL' A
#
# COMPACT_ATOMS: atom_id res chain seq x y z
N MET A 1 -2.29 -8.73 9.41
CA MET A 1 -2.71 -7.55 10.18
C MET A 1 -3.86 -6.86 9.46
N LEU A 2 -4.77 -6.21 10.19
CA LEU A 2 -5.87 -5.45 9.59
C LEU A 2 -5.44 -3.99 9.36
N ILE A 3 -5.69 -3.46 8.15
CA ILE A 3 -5.43 -2.05 7.81
C ILE A 3 -6.67 -1.42 7.17
N GLN A 4 -6.82 -0.11 7.37
CA GLN A 4 -7.83 0.70 6.68
C GLN A 4 -7.23 1.30 5.41
N THR A 5 -7.87 1.03 4.28
CA THR A 5 -7.49 1.56 2.96
C THR A 5 -8.50 2.59 2.49
N SER A 6 -8.05 3.56 1.68
CA SER A 6 -8.93 4.60 1.13
C SER A 6 -10.03 4.08 0.20
N ARG A 7 -9.81 2.92 -0.47
CA ARG A 7 -10.69 2.43 -1.54
C ARG A 7 -11.33 1.07 -1.29
N PHE A 8 -10.76 0.26 -0.40
CA PHE A 8 -11.19 -1.13 -0.18
C PHE A 8 -11.69 -1.38 1.24
N GLY A 9 -11.78 -0.31 2.05
CA GLY A 9 -12.17 -0.42 3.45
C GLY A 9 -11.10 -1.15 4.26
N GLU A 10 -11.54 -1.93 5.25
CA GLU A 10 -10.66 -2.76 6.06
C GLU A 10 -10.25 -4.03 5.32
N ILE A 11 -8.95 -4.29 5.27
CA ILE A 11 -8.41 -5.49 4.64
C ILE A 11 -7.40 -6.19 5.55
N GLU A 12 -7.26 -7.50 5.36
CA GLU A 12 -6.22 -8.29 5.99
C GLU A 12 -4.99 -8.39 5.10
N VAL A 13 -3.82 -8.08 5.67
CA VAL A 13 -2.52 -8.02 4.99
C VAL A 13 -1.50 -8.88 5.71
N GLU A 14 -0.80 -9.74 4.97
CA GLU A 14 0.32 -10.49 5.53
C GLU A 14 1.62 -9.67 5.51
N GLU A 15 2.51 -9.88 6.49
CA GLU A 15 3.78 -9.13 6.56
C GLU A 15 4.66 -9.29 5.32
N ASN A 16 4.60 -10.47 4.69
CA ASN A 16 5.34 -10.79 3.46
C ASN A 16 4.82 -10.02 2.21
N GLN A 17 3.68 -9.34 2.30
CA GLN A 17 3.11 -8.51 1.23
C GLN A 17 3.51 -7.04 1.36
N ILE A 18 4.11 -6.65 2.48
CA ILE A 18 4.52 -5.28 2.76
C ILE A 18 5.89 -5.01 2.16
N ILE A 19 6.00 -3.92 1.41
CA ILE A 19 7.26 -3.42 0.90
C ILE A 19 7.66 -2.19 1.70
N THR A 20 8.80 -2.28 2.36
CA THR A 20 9.40 -1.16 3.09
C THR A 20 10.44 -0.45 2.23
N PHE A 21 10.24 0.86 2.05
CA PHE A 21 11.15 1.80 1.42
C PHE A 21 11.96 2.51 2.52
N PRO A 22 13.18 2.07 2.84
CA PRO A 22 13.93 2.57 4.00
C PRO A 22 14.32 4.06 3.90
N SER A 23 14.31 4.63 2.70
CA SER A 23 14.55 6.06 2.46
C SER A 23 13.27 6.83 2.11
N GLY A 24 12.11 6.20 2.27
CA GLY A 24 10.83 6.68 1.78
C GLY A 24 10.76 6.66 0.25
N LEU A 25 9.65 7.20 -0.29
CA LEU A 25 9.51 7.47 -1.71
C LEU A 25 9.96 8.90 -2.03
N VAL A 26 10.47 9.12 -3.23
CA VAL A 26 10.70 10.47 -3.76
C VAL A 26 9.35 11.20 -3.74
N VAL A 27 9.32 12.42 -3.17
CA VAL A 27 8.11 13.21 -2.81
C VAL A 27 7.48 12.84 -1.45
N PHE A 28 7.63 11.61 -0.95
CA PHE A 28 7.12 11.16 0.35
C PHE A 28 8.23 10.56 1.24
N GLN A 29 9.13 11.44 1.70
CA GLN A 29 10.33 11.06 2.47
C GLN A 29 10.06 10.35 3.81
N LYS A 30 8.81 10.34 4.30
CA LYS A 30 8.42 9.71 5.58
C LYS A 30 7.58 8.44 5.44
N ILE A 31 7.23 8.02 4.22
CA ILE A 31 6.32 6.89 4.03
C ILE A 31 7.15 5.70 3.55
N ALA A 32 7.38 4.78 4.48
CA ALA A 32 8.21 3.61 4.25
C ALA A 32 7.38 2.39 3.84
N ASP A 33 6.17 2.21 4.35
CA ASP A 33 5.50 0.92 4.19
C ASP A 33 4.28 1.00 3.26
N LEU A 34 4.35 0.26 2.15
CA LEU A 34 3.33 0.22 1.12
C LEU A 34 2.93 -1.24 0.82
N LEU A 35 1.66 -1.43 0.48
CA LEU A 35 1.10 -2.67 -0.03
C LEU A 35 0.93 -2.58 -1.55
N LEU A 36 1.43 -3.58 -2.28
CA LEU A 36 1.13 -3.77 -3.70
C LEU A 36 -0.17 -4.57 -3.83
N GLU A 37 -1.24 -3.90 -4.26
CA GLU A 37 -2.49 -4.59 -4.56
C GLU A 37 -2.58 -4.97 -6.04
N LYS A 38 -2.67 -6.28 -6.27
CA LYS A 38 -3.05 -6.84 -7.57
C LYS A 38 -4.55 -7.04 -7.59
N MET A 39 -5.26 -6.34 -8.46
CA MET A 39 -6.65 -6.70 -8.76
C MET A 39 -6.71 -8.13 -9.32
N MET A 40 -7.76 -8.88 -8.95
CA MET A 40 -8.09 -10.22 -9.50
C MET A 40 -8.37 -10.22 -11.01
N GLN A 41 -8.25 -9.09 -11.69
CA GLN A 41 -8.36 -8.97 -13.15
C GLN A 41 -7.03 -8.47 -13.73
N PRO A 42 -6.66 -8.86 -14.97
CA PRO A 42 -5.41 -8.48 -15.61
C PRO A 42 -5.42 -7.01 -16.02
N HIS A 43 -5.46 -6.10 -15.05
CA HIS A 43 -5.22 -4.69 -15.29
C HIS A 43 -3.73 -4.40 -15.11
N LEU A 44 -3.19 -3.66 -16.10
CA LEU A 44 -1.77 -3.33 -16.27
C LEU A 44 -1.20 -2.38 -15.20
N PHE A 45 -1.99 -2.02 -14.19
CA PHE A 45 -1.64 -0.98 -13.21
C PHE A 45 -1.89 -1.49 -11.77
N PRO A 46 -0.86 -2.01 -11.08
CA PRO A 46 -0.95 -2.26 -9.65
C PRO A 46 -1.01 -0.93 -8.88
N TRP A 47 -1.78 -0.89 -7.79
CA TRP A 47 -1.83 0.27 -6.90
C TRP A 47 -0.88 0.07 -5.72
N LEU A 48 -0.27 1.16 -5.25
CA LEU A 48 0.53 1.20 -4.03
C LEU A 48 -0.26 1.94 -2.94
N GLN A 49 -0.75 1.18 -1.96
CA GLN A 49 -1.50 1.73 -0.81
C GLN A 49 -0.58 1.85 0.40
N SER A 50 -0.57 3.01 1.06
CA SER A 50 0.15 3.14 2.34
C SER A 50 -0.56 2.41 3.46
N ILE A 51 0.20 1.67 4.27
CA ILE A 51 -0.34 0.97 5.45
C ILE A 51 -0.41 1.89 6.69
N ILE A 52 0.23 3.07 6.63
CA ILE A 52 0.30 4.05 7.73
C ILE A 52 -0.67 5.20 7.51
N VAL A 53 -0.89 5.60 6.25
CA VAL A 53 -1.69 6.77 5.88
C VAL A 53 -2.82 6.33 4.95
N THR A 54 -4.04 6.26 5.47
CA THR A 54 -5.22 5.77 4.74
C THR A 54 -5.45 6.51 3.43
N ASP A 55 -5.34 7.84 3.44
CA ASP A 55 -5.67 8.70 2.28
C ASP A 55 -4.58 8.74 1.19
N LEU A 56 -3.49 7.98 1.34
CA LEU A 56 -2.39 7.99 0.38
C LEU A 56 -2.38 6.72 -0.48
N LEU A 57 -2.56 6.92 -1.78
CA LEU A 57 -2.60 5.88 -2.80
C LEU A 57 -1.83 6.38 -4.04
N LEU A 58 -0.85 5.59 -4.50
CA LEU A 58 0.02 5.87 -5.65
C LEU A 58 -0.25 4.91 -6.81
#